data_AF-A0A2G9T3A0-F1
#
_entry.id   AF-A0A2G9T3A0-F1
#
_cell.length_a   1.000
_cell.length_b   1.000
_cell.length_c   1.000
_cell.angle_alpha   90.00
_cell.angle_beta   90.00
_cell.angle_gamma   90.00
#
_symmetry.space_group_name_H-M   'P 1'
#
loop_
_entity.id
_entity.type
_entity.pdbx_description
1 polymer ?
#
loop_
_entity_poly.entity_id
_entity_poly.type
_entity_poly.pdbx_seq_one_letter_code
_entity_poly.pdbx_strand_id
1 'polypeptide(L)'
;MLDAFSLRNVAIEEESRVFEEGRITLSKMLAINSKLLALIDAHPFDYIVFPTHQLPMTVPPRPWCDGGLGGPEYTRRTQILRNLPGYKQIDVNAQMRKRLKSRMQARPVFDALNQLGSTPWRINEPMLDVLCQVFEMSSDVTKAELLDTLAVPLRSDTVEVPEYEEFLGEEIRTDVVDKKRYAEFSKKKAEAIKTRNELNSLWCWMKYRIVLARHFRGQTLFFPHNMDFRGRVYPISPYLSHMGDDVNRCILKFAKGRPLGDRGLLWLKLHCINLTGKMKRDSIKNRLIAAEQQLDDMVDSANHPLDG
;
A
#
# COMPACT_ATOMS: atom_id res chain seq x y z
N MET A 1 -24.37 23.15 -21.62
CA MET A 1 -24.27 22.15 -20.53
C MET A 1 -22.83 21.64 -20.57
N LEU A 2 -22.07 21.74 -19.49
CA LEU A 2 -20.70 21.19 -19.46
C LEU A 2 -20.80 19.69 -19.19
N ASP A 3 -20.24 18.87 -20.07
CA ASP A 3 -20.23 17.43 -19.87
C ASP A 3 -19.40 17.06 -18.64
N ALA A 4 -19.91 16.11 -17.84
CA ALA A 4 -19.25 15.61 -16.64
C ALA A 4 -17.94 14.85 -16.96
N PHE A 5 -17.87 14.28 -18.17
CA PHE A 5 -16.74 13.50 -18.65
C PHE A 5 -16.35 13.93 -20.06
N SER A 6 -15.06 13.82 -20.38
CA SER A 6 -14.53 14.09 -21.72
C SER A 6 -13.45 13.06 -22.08
N LEU A 7 -13.10 12.98 -23.37
CA LEU A 7 -11.95 12.19 -23.81
C LEU A 7 -10.75 13.11 -23.97
N ARG A 8 -9.64 12.74 -23.35
CA ARG A 8 -8.36 13.43 -23.45
C ARG A 8 -7.31 12.51 -24.07
N ASN A 9 -6.57 13.03 -25.04
CA ASN A 9 -5.38 12.34 -25.54
C ASN A 9 -4.23 12.57 -24.56
N VAL A 10 -3.62 11.49 -24.10
CA VAL A 10 -2.44 11.50 -23.26
C VAL A 10 -1.32 10.83 -24.06
N ALA A 11 -0.23 11.57 -24.26
CA ALA A 11 1.00 11.01 -24.80
C ALA A 11 1.65 10.16 -23.71
N ILE A 12 1.75 8.86 -23.95
CA ILE A 12 2.48 7.92 -23.10
C ILE A 12 3.77 7.59 -23.83
N GLU A 13 4.88 7.91 -23.20
CA GLU A 13 6.19 7.52 -23.68
C GLU A 13 6.44 6.06 -23.23
N GLU A 14 6.49 5.14 -24.19
CA GLU A 14 6.84 3.75 -23.92
C GLU A 14 8.34 3.57 -24.20
N GLU A 15 9.09 3.14 -23.18
CA GLU A 15 10.46 2.68 -23.36
C GLU A 15 10.46 1.43 -24.24
N SER A 16 11.02 1.56 -25.45
CA SER A 16 11.23 0.43 -26.34
C SER A 16 12.52 -0.29 -25.94
N ARG A 17 12.44 -1.60 -25.71
CA ARG A 17 13.65 -2.44 -25.55
C ARG A 17 14.41 -2.67 -26.86
N VAL A 18 13.85 -2.22 -27.99
CA VAL A 18 14.32 -2.53 -29.35
C VAL A 18 14.76 -1.29 -30.12
N PHE A 19 14.31 -0.10 -29.71
CA PHE A 19 14.63 1.17 -30.36
C PHE A 19 15.28 2.10 -29.34
N GLU A 20 16.39 2.75 -29.70
CA GLU A 20 17.10 3.71 -28.83
C GLU A 20 16.28 4.97 -28.52
N GLU A 21 15.27 5.28 -29.36
CA GLU A 21 14.31 6.35 -29.11
C GLU A 21 12.98 5.79 -28.59
N GLY A 22 12.46 6.38 -27.51
CA GLY A 22 11.18 6.02 -26.91
C GLY A 22 10.03 6.20 -27.91
N ARG A 23 9.04 5.29 -27.87
CA ARG A 23 7.87 5.40 -28.73
C ARG A 23 6.78 6.18 -28.00
N ILE A 24 6.43 7.36 -28.50
CA ILE A 24 5.27 8.10 -28.00
C ILE A 24 4.01 7.46 -28.58
N THR A 25 3.17 6.89 -27.73
CA THR A 25 1.84 6.41 -28.08
C THR A 25 0.77 7.36 -27.55
N LEU A 26 -0.18 7.74 -28.40
CA LEU A 26 -1.33 8.54 -27.99
C LEU A 26 -2.43 7.62 -27.48
N SER A 27 -2.66 7.66 -26.17
CA SER A 27 -3.75 6.93 -25.53
C SER A 27 -4.92 7.87 -25.26
N LYS A 28 -6.14 7.43 -25.61
CA LYS A 28 -7.37 8.13 -25.23
C LYS A 28 -7.76 7.74 -23.81
N MET A 29 -7.80 8.73 -22.91
CA MET A 29 -8.23 8.55 -21.53
C MET A 29 -9.56 9.27 -21.28
N LEU A 30 -10.41 8.69 -20.42
CA LEU A 30 -11.58 9.37 -19.88
C LEU A 30 -11.11 10.38 -18.82
N ALA A 31 -11.49 11.64 -18.98
CA ALA A 31 -11.20 12.72 -18.05
C ALA A 31 -12.48 13.19 -17.37
N ILE A 32 -12.37 13.53 -16.08
CA ILE A 32 -13.46 14.09 -15.28
C ILE A 32 -13.39 15.62 -15.39
N ASN A 33 -14.55 16.27 -15.51
CA ASN A 33 -14.65 17.72 -15.55
C ASN A 33 -14.05 18.35 -14.27
N SER A 34 -13.21 19.38 -14.41
CA SER A 34 -12.54 20.02 -13.26
C SER A 34 -13.52 20.66 -12.27
N LYS A 35 -14.66 21.20 -12.74
CA LYS A 35 -15.70 21.74 -11.85
C LYS A 35 -16.38 20.62 -11.05
N LEU A 36 -16.56 19.45 -11.65
CA LEU A 36 -17.10 18.29 -10.95
C LEU A 36 -16.10 17.78 -9.90
N LEU A 37 -14.81 17.73 -10.22
CA LEU A 37 -13.77 17.40 -9.24
C LEU A 37 -13.76 18.38 -8.07
N ALA A 38 -13.80 19.69 -8.34
CA ALA A 38 -13.87 20.71 -7.29
C ALA A 38 -15.12 20.57 -6.40
N LEU A 39 -16.27 20.19 -6.97
CA LEU A 39 -17.47 19.88 -6.19
C LEU A 39 -17.31 18.65 -5.30
N ILE A 40 -16.66 17.59 -5.80
CA ILE A 40 -16.38 16.38 -5.01
C ILE A 40 -15.36 16.68 -3.90
N ASP A 41 -14.37 17.52 -4.16
CA ASP A 41 -13.39 17.94 -3.15
C ASP A 41 -14.04 18.80 -2.05
N ALA A 42 -14.97 19.68 -2.42
CA ALA A 42 -15.75 20.50 -1.47
C ALA A 42 -16.78 19.68 -0.68
N HIS A 43 -17.30 18.60 -1.27
CA HIS A 43 -18.32 17.74 -0.68
C HIS A 43 -17.89 16.26 -0.73
N PRO A 44 -16.90 15.86 0.08
CA PRO A 44 -16.40 14.50 0.08
C PRO A 44 -17.48 13.52 0.52
N PHE A 45 -17.45 12.30 -0.02
CA PHE A 45 -18.37 11.24 0.37
C PHE A 45 -18.17 10.81 1.84
N ASP A 46 -19.27 10.52 2.53
CA ASP A 46 -19.28 10.00 3.91
C ASP A 46 -18.71 8.59 4.02
N TYR A 47 -18.75 7.81 2.93
CA TYR A 47 -18.32 6.42 2.89
C TYR A 47 -17.43 6.12 1.68
N ILE A 48 -16.51 5.17 1.88
CA ILE A 48 -15.67 4.61 0.82
C ILE A 48 -16.12 3.18 0.56
N VAL A 49 -16.35 2.85 -0.72
CA VAL A 49 -16.83 1.53 -1.14
C VAL A 49 -15.64 0.68 -1.57
N PHE A 50 -15.52 -0.51 -0.99
CA PHE A 50 -14.51 -1.49 -1.36
C PHE A 50 -15.17 -2.76 -1.90
N PRO A 51 -14.63 -3.36 -2.98
CA PRO A 51 -15.08 -4.67 -3.43
C PRO A 51 -14.81 -5.72 -2.35
N THR A 52 -15.84 -6.46 -1.93
CA THR A 52 -15.76 -7.45 -0.84
C THR A 52 -14.65 -8.50 -1.05
N HIS A 53 -14.40 -8.89 -2.29
CA HIS A 53 -13.36 -9.85 -2.66
C HIS A 53 -11.91 -9.33 -2.55
N GLN A 54 -11.74 -8.04 -2.29
CA GLN A 54 -10.45 -7.39 -2.05
C GLN A 54 -10.24 -7.12 -0.56
N LEU A 55 -11.18 -7.51 0.30
CA LEU A 55 -11.08 -7.34 1.75
C LEU A 55 -10.57 -8.62 2.42
N PRO A 56 -10.00 -8.50 3.64
CA PRO A 56 -9.79 -9.65 4.50
C PRO A 56 -11.12 -10.31 4.83
N MET A 57 -11.10 -11.62 5.08
CA MET A 57 -12.28 -12.36 5.49
C MET A 57 -12.44 -12.30 7.01
N THR A 58 -13.66 -12.20 7.51
CA THR A 58 -13.97 -12.26 8.95
C THR A 58 -14.26 -13.68 9.44
N VAL A 59 -14.26 -14.64 8.51
CA VAL A 59 -14.41 -16.08 8.75
C VAL A 59 -13.25 -16.83 8.07
N PRO A 60 -12.87 -18.02 8.55
CA PRO A 60 -11.82 -18.81 7.93
C PRO A 60 -12.07 -19.02 6.42
N PRO A 61 -11.03 -18.88 5.56
CA PRO A 61 -11.19 -19.08 4.13
C PRO A 61 -11.58 -20.52 3.81
N ARG A 62 -12.27 -20.70 2.67
CA ARG A 62 -12.51 -22.05 2.15
C ARG A 62 -11.17 -22.68 1.76
N PRO A 63 -10.96 -23.97 2.02
CA PRO A 63 -9.73 -24.63 1.61
C PRO A 63 -9.63 -24.70 0.07
N TRP A 64 -8.42 -24.55 -0.42
CA TRP A 64 -8.00 -25.05 -1.72
C TRP A 64 -7.97 -26.57 -1.68
N CYS A 65 -8.70 -27.19 -2.60
CA CYS A 65 -8.81 -28.64 -2.76
C CYS A 65 -8.02 -29.12 -3.99
N ASP A 66 -7.97 -30.45 -4.17
CA ASP A 66 -7.34 -31.13 -5.30
C ASP A 66 -7.60 -30.46 -6.66
N GLY A 67 -6.52 -30.31 -7.44
CA GLY A 67 -6.54 -29.59 -8.73
C GLY A 67 -6.67 -28.07 -8.61
N GLY A 68 -6.45 -27.48 -7.43
CA GLY A 68 -6.59 -26.03 -7.21
C GLY A 68 -8.02 -25.57 -7.40
N LEU A 69 -8.96 -26.34 -6.87
CA LEU A 69 -10.40 -26.08 -6.88
C LEU A 69 -10.87 -25.65 -5.48
N GLY A 70 -12.15 -25.31 -5.34
CA GLY A 70 -12.70 -24.83 -4.07
C GLY A 70 -12.35 -23.36 -3.88
N GLY A 71 -11.68 -23.05 -2.76
CA GLY A 71 -10.78 -21.92 -2.49
C GLY A 71 -11.12 -20.49 -2.95
N PRO A 72 -10.58 -19.50 -2.24
CA PRO A 72 -10.70 -19.34 -0.81
C PRO A 72 -11.94 -18.53 -0.42
N GLU A 73 -12.65 -17.95 -1.39
CA GLU A 73 -13.80 -17.09 -1.20
C GLU A 73 -15.12 -17.88 -1.23
N TYR A 74 -16.12 -17.41 -0.47
CA TYR A 74 -17.46 -18.01 -0.41
C TYR A 74 -18.41 -17.47 -1.50
N THR A 75 -18.21 -16.22 -1.92
CA THR A 75 -19.15 -15.48 -2.78
C THR A 75 -18.76 -15.50 -4.26
N ARG A 76 -17.52 -15.93 -4.58
CA ARG A 76 -17.03 -16.00 -5.96
C ARG A 76 -16.00 -17.10 -6.14
N ARG A 77 -15.75 -17.44 -7.40
CA ARG A 77 -14.61 -18.31 -7.76
C ARG A 77 -13.34 -17.46 -7.86
N THR A 78 -12.28 -17.96 -7.25
CA THR A 78 -10.94 -17.38 -7.30
C THR A 78 -10.01 -18.40 -7.95
N GLN A 79 -9.02 -17.93 -8.69
CA GLN A 79 -7.99 -18.79 -9.25
C GLN A 79 -6.82 -18.91 -8.29
N ILE A 80 -6.27 -20.12 -8.19
CA ILE A 80 -5.14 -20.40 -7.30
C ILE A 80 -3.83 -19.80 -7.83
N LEU A 81 -3.65 -19.78 -9.15
CA LEU A 81 -2.56 -19.07 -9.82
C LEU A 81 -3.06 -17.73 -10.34
N ARG A 82 -2.32 -16.65 -10.06
CA ARG A 82 -2.56 -15.32 -10.60
C ARG A 82 -2.37 -15.35 -12.12
N ASN A 83 -3.26 -14.66 -12.83
CA ASN A 83 -3.16 -14.48 -14.27
C ASN A 83 -1.89 -13.68 -14.61
N LEU A 84 -1.29 -13.97 -15.76
CA LEU A 84 -0.14 -13.25 -16.27
C LEU A 84 -0.62 -12.10 -17.18
N PRO A 85 -0.46 -10.82 -16.79
CA PRO A 85 -0.98 -9.70 -17.57
C PRO A 85 -0.45 -9.64 -19.01
N GLY A 86 0.79 -10.09 -19.22
CA GLY A 86 1.43 -10.18 -20.54
C GLY A 86 0.97 -11.35 -21.41
N TYR A 87 0.23 -12.31 -20.85
CA TYR A 87 -0.24 -13.51 -21.56
C TYR A 87 -1.74 -13.71 -21.38
N LYS A 88 -2.54 -12.70 -21.76
CA LYS A 88 -4.00 -12.69 -21.58
C LYS A 88 -4.73 -13.88 -22.21
N GLN A 89 -4.16 -14.48 -23.25
CA GLN A 89 -4.73 -15.64 -23.95
C GLN A 89 -4.45 -16.98 -23.24
N ILE A 90 -3.57 -17.00 -22.23
CA ILE A 90 -3.15 -18.22 -21.54
C ILE A 90 -3.88 -18.31 -20.19
N ASP A 91 -4.77 -19.31 -20.06
CA ASP A 91 -5.29 -19.71 -18.75
C ASP A 91 -4.25 -20.57 -18.02
N VAL A 92 -3.47 -19.92 -17.16
CA VAL A 92 -2.42 -20.56 -16.36
C VAL A 92 -2.97 -21.67 -15.46
N ASN A 93 -4.19 -21.53 -14.95
CA ASN A 93 -4.80 -22.52 -14.06
C ASN A 93 -5.26 -23.75 -14.85
N ALA A 94 -5.78 -23.58 -16.05
CA ALA A 94 -6.04 -24.68 -16.97
C ALA A 94 -4.75 -25.41 -17.35
N GLN A 95 -3.67 -24.67 -17.63
CA GLN A 95 -2.37 -25.24 -17.95
C GLN A 95 -1.75 -26.02 -16.78
N MET A 96 -1.89 -25.52 -15.55
CA MET A 96 -1.51 -26.24 -14.33
C MET A 96 -2.28 -27.56 -14.23
N ARG A 97 -3.61 -27.53 -14.32
CA ARG A 97 -4.46 -28.73 -14.19
C ARG A 97 -4.13 -29.81 -15.23
N LYS A 98 -3.83 -29.42 -16.47
CA LYS A 98 -3.40 -30.35 -17.54
C LYS A 98 -2.05 -31.04 -17.26
N ARG A 99 -1.16 -30.40 -16.48
CA ARG A 99 0.20 -30.91 -16.20
C ARG A 99 0.30 -31.74 -14.91
N LEU A 100 -0.74 -31.72 -14.08
CA LEU A 100 -0.80 -32.58 -12.90
C LEU A 100 -0.93 -34.04 -13.35
N LYS A 101 0.01 -34.89 -12.92
CA LYS A 101 -0.02 -36.35 -13.15
C LYS A 101 -1.14 -37.03 -12.38
N SER A 102 -1.51 -36.47 -11.22
CA SER A 102 -2.68 -36.87 -10.44
C SER A 102 -3.30 -35.66 -9.75
N ARG A 103 -4.59 -35.73 -9.42
CA ARG A 103 -5.29 -34.63 -8.72
C ARG A 103 -4.70 -34.33 -7.34
N MET A 104 -4.02 -35.32 -6.75
CA MET A 104 -3.39 -35.26 -5.43
C MET A 104 -1.95 -34.73 -5.44
N GLN A 105 -1.29 -34.69 -6.61
CA GLN A 105 0.14 -34.36 -6.71
C GLN A 105 0.51 -33.05 -6.02
N ALA A 106 -0.37 -32.06 -6.06
CA ALA A 106 -0.12 -30.72 -5.53
C ALA A 106 -0.74 -30.46 -4.13
N ARG A 107 -1.26 -31.49 -3.45
CA ARG A 107 -1.84 -31.35 -2.10
C ARG A 107 -0.93 -30.62 -1.11
N PRO A 108 0.38 -30.94 -0.98
CA PRO A 108 1.25 -30.23 -0.05
C PRO A 108 1.31 -28.71 -0.28
N VAL A 109 1.20 -28.27 -1.55
CA VAL A 109 1.15 -26.86 -1.91
C VAL A 109 -0.18 -26.23 -1.47
N PHE A 110 -1.28 -26.91 -1.73
CA PHE A 110 -2.61 -26.42 -1.35
C PHE A 110 -2.80 -26.38 0.17
N ASP A 111 -2.28 -27.37 0.89
CA ASP A 111 -2.29 -27.42 2.35
C ASP A 111 -1.47 -26.29 2.97
N ALA A 112 -0.30 -25.97 2.39
CA ALA A 112 0.47 -24.80 2.81
C ALA A 112 -0.31 -23.49 2.61
N LEU A 113 -1.00 -23.31 1.47
CA LEU A 113 -1.87 -22.15 1.25
C LEU A 113 -3.02 -22.09 2.26
N ASN A 114 -3.63 -23.23 2.56
CA ASN A 114 -4.72 -23.35 3.52
C ASN A 114 -4.24 -22.99 4.94
N GLN A 115 -3.05 -23.43 5.32
CA GLN A 115 -2.43 -23.10 6.61
C GLN A 115 -2.14 -21.59 6.74
N LEU A 116 -1.56 -20.99 5.70
CA LEU A 116 -1.31 -19.55 5.67
C LEU A 116 -2.62 -18.75 5.73
N GLY A 117 -3.63 -19.14 4.94
CA GLY A 117 -4.92 -18.46 4.91
C GLY A 117 -5.77 -18.62 6.17
N SER A 118 -5.62 -19.72 6.90
CA SER A 118 -6.35 -20.00 8.14
C SER A 118 -5.73 -19.37 9.38
N THR A 119 -4.60 -18.66 9.25
CA THR A 119 -3.98 -17.94 10.37
C THR A 119 -4.84 -16.72 10.74
N PRO A 120 -5.35 -16.63 11.98
CA PRO A 120 -6.20 -15.53 12.40
C PRO A 120 -5.39 -14.31 12.83
N TRP A 121 -5.79 -13.14 12.34
CA TRP A 121 -5.19 -11.84 12.60
C TRP A 121 -6.21 -10.90 13.24
N ARG A 122 -5.75 -9.82 13.85
CA ARG A 122 -6.59 -8.72 14.32
C ARG A 122 -5.85 -7.41 14.18
N ILE A 123 -6.61 -6.31 14.21
CA ILE A 123 -6.04 -4.98 14.24
C ILE A 123 -5.30 -4.75 15.56
N ASN A 124 -4.10 -4.17 15.47
CA ASN A 124 -3.36 -3.66 16.60
C ASN A 124 -3.85 -2.24 16.92
N GLU A 125 -4.95 -2.18 17.68
CA GLU A 125 -5.69 -0.93 17.93
C GLU A 125 -4.82 0.21 18.49
N PRO A 126 -3.92 0.00 19.48
CA PRO A 126 -3.03 1.07 19.94
C PRO A 126 -2.14 1.65 18.84
N MET A 127 -1.57 0.81 17.97
CA MET A 127 -0.78 1.30 16.83
C MET A 127 -1.63 1.99 15.78
N LEU A 128 -2.87 1.53 15.58
CA LEU A 128 -3.81 2.22 14.70
C LEU A 128 -4.18 3.61 15.26
N ASP A 129 -4.35 3.75 16.58
CA ASP A 129 -4.62 5.03 17.22
C ASP A 129 -3.46 6.02 17.02
N VAL A 130 -2.22 5.58 17.24
CA VAL A 130 -1.01 6.38 16.97
C VAL A 130 -0.95 6.77 15.49
N LEU A 131 -1.14 5.82 14.57
CA LEU A 131 -1.15 6.10 13.13
C LEU A 131 -2.23 7.11 12.76
N CYS A 132 -3.42 7.06 13.38
CA CYS A 132 -4.47 8.03 13.14
C CYS A 132 -4.05 9.44 13.57
N GLN A 133 -3.46 9.58 14.75
CA GLN A 133 -2.96 10.87 15.26
C GLN A 133 -1.88 11.45 14.34
N VAL A 134 -0.90 10.63 13.92
CA VAL A 134 0.15 11.06 12.98
C VAL A 134 -0.46 11.45 11.63
N PHE A 135 -1.45 10.69 11.14
CA PHE A 135 -2.10 10.99 9.86
C PHE A 135 -2.89 12.30 9.88
N GLU A 136 -3.48 12.69 11.01
CA GLU A 136 -4.13 13.99 11.19
C GLU A 136 -3.15 15.16 11.04
N MET A 137 -1.86 14.95 11.36
CA MET A 137 -0.79 15.94 11.16
C MET A 137 -0.39 16.11 9.69
N SER A 138 -0.93 15.32 8.75
CA SER A 138 -0.56 15.37 7.33
C SER A 138 -0.82 16.71 6.62
N SER A 139 -1.58 17.62 7.24
CA SER A 139 -1.79 18.99 6.75
C SER A 139 -0.74 19.99 7.25
N ASP A 140 0.07 19.62 8.25
CA ASP A 140 1.03 20.51 8.91
C ASP A 140 2.44 20.30 8.34
N VAL A 141 2.89 21.28 7.54
CA VAL A 141 4.21 21.27 6.91
C VAL A 141 5.35 21.27 7.94
N THR A 142 5.12 21.80 9.15
CA THR A 142 6.14 21.81 10.22
C THR A 142 6.46 20.40 10.72
N LYS A 143 5.58 19.42 10.44
CA LYS A 143 5.74 18.00 10.79
C LYS A 143 6.34 17.15 9.67
N ALA A 144 6.78 17.75 8.56
CA ALA A 144 7.25 17.02 7.38
C ALA A 144 8.32 15.96 7.68
N GLU A 145 9.31 16.27 8.53
CA GLU A 145 10.38 15.33 8.88
C GLU A 145 9.88 14.10 9.67
N LEU A 146 8.98 14.32 10.62
CA LEU A 146 8.34 13.25 11.39
C LEU A 146 7.50 12.36 10.47
N LEU A 147 6.69 12.98 9.60
CA LEU A 147 5.82 12.29 8.67
C LEU A 147 6.63 11.44 7.67
N ASP A 148 7.70 11.98 7.10
CA ASP A 148 8.61 11.26 6.20
C ASP A 148 9.26 10.06 6.91
N THR A 149 9.76 10.27 8.14
CA THR A 149 10.35 9.21 8.97
C THR A 149 9.38 8.05 9.20
N LEU A 150 8.09 8.35 9.38
CA LEU A 150 7.03 7.36 9.61
C LEU A 150 6.37 6.86 8.32
N ALA A 151 6.89 7.25 7.15
CA ALA A 151 6.32 6.95 5.84
C ALA A 151 4.83 7.34 5.71
N VAL A 152 4.43 8.42 6.39
CA VAL A 152 3.12 9.04 6.30
C VAL A 152 3.22 10.23 5.35
N PRO A 153 2.44 10.28 4.26
CA PRO A 153 2.53 11.38 3.30
C PRO A 153 1.86 12.65 3.82
N LEU A 154 2.45 13.80 3.50
CA LEU A 154 1.75 15.09 3.56
C LEU A 154 0.55 15.09 2.60
N ARG A 155 -0.43 15.94 2.88
CA ARG A 155 -1.52 16.20 1.93
C ARG A 155 -0.98 16.94 0.71
N SER A 156 -1.65 16.73 -0.41
CA SER A 156 -1.26 17.32 -1.69
C SER A 156 -1.43 18.84 -1.74
N ASP A 157 -2.36 19.40 -0.97
CA ASP A 157 -2.61 20.83 -0.88
C ASP A 157 -1.57 21.61 -0.06
N THR A 158 -0.60 20.92 0.57
CA THR A 158 0.56 21.58 1.19
C THR A 158 1.63 21.98 0.19
N VAL A 159 1.51 21.56 -1.08
CA VAL A 159 2.45 21.90 -2.15
C VAL A 159 1.90 23.07 -2.95
N GLU A 160 2.55 24.23 -2.83
CA GLU A 160 2.24 25.40 -3.66
C GLU A 160 2.70 25.16 -5.10
N VAL A 161 1.79 25.38 -6.04
CA VAL A 161 2.09 25.30 -7.47
C VAL A 161 2.29 26.73 -7.96
N PRO A 162 3.49 27.10 -8.48
CA PRO A 162 3.73 28.45 -8.95
C PRO A 162 2.71 28.88 -10.02
N GLU A 163 2.10 30.04 -9.82
CA GLU A 163 1.28 30.67 -10.84
C GLU A 163 2.09 31.60 -11.74
N TYR A 164 1.62 31.77 -12.96
CA TYR A 164 2.34 32.51 -14.00
C TYR A 164 2.56 33.97 -13.58
N GLU A 165 1.50 34.59 -13.09
CA GLU A 165 1.46 36.00 -12.68
C GLU A 165 2.40 36.27 -11.50
N GLU A 166 2.44 35.38 -10.51
CA GLU A 166 3.33 35.50 -9.34
C GLU A 166 4.81 35.31 -9.70
N PHE A 167 5.13 34.41 -10.64
CA PHE A 167 6.51 34.06 -10.97
C PHE A 167 7.13 34.98 -12.04
N LEU A 168 6.33 35.47 -12.98
CA LEU A 168 6.80 36.28 -14.11
C LEU A 168 6.34 37.74 -14.03
N GLY A 169 5.26 38.06 -13.30
CA GLY A 169 4.66 39.38 -13.18
C GLY A 169 3.37 39.52 -14.00
N GLU A 170 2.34 40.15 -13.41
CA GLU A 170 0.99 40.31 -14.01
C GLU A 170 0.99 41.01 -15.39
N GLU A 171 1.96 41.90 -15.64
CA GLU A 171 2.01 42.72 -16.86
C GLU A 171 2.80 42.09 -18.02
N ILE A 172 3.49 40.96 -17.81
CA ILE A 172 4.30 40.35 -18.87
C ILE A 172 3.41 39.44 -19.72
N ARG A 173 3.10 39.86 -20.94
CA ARG A 173 2.42 38.99 -21.91
C ARG A 173 3.35 37.82 -22.30
N THR A 174 2.78 36.63 -22.49
CA THR A 174 3.50 35.38 -22.79
C THR A 174 4.44 35.45 -24.00
N ASP A 175 4.19 36.36 -24.94
CA ASP A 175 4.98 36.63 -26.14
C ASP A 175 6.24 37.49 -25.89
N VAL A 176 6.35 38.13 -24.72
CA VAL A 176 7.45 39.04 -24.35
C VAL A 176 8.38 38.43 -23.29
N VAL A 177 8.00 37.30 -22.68
CA VAL A 177 8.83 36.62 -21.66
C VAL A 177 10.10 36.03 -22.27
N ASP A 178 11.24 36.25 -21.60
CA ASP A 178 12.47 35.52 -21.90
C ASP A 178 12.22 34.00 -21.87
N LYS A 179 12.52 33.33 -22.99
CA LYS A 179 12.38 31.87 -23.14
C LYS A 179 13.02 31.09 -21.98
N LYS A 180 14.14 31.59 -21.43
CA LYS A 180 14.79 30.94 -20.27
C LYS A 180 13.95 31.02 -19.00
N ARG A 181 13.39 32.20 -18.69
CA ARG A 181 12.50 32.38 -17.52
C ARG A 181 11.21 31.59 -17.66
N TYR A 182 10.62 31.54 -18.85
CA TYR A 182 9.44 30.71 -19.11
C TYR A 182 9.75 29.21 -18.96
N ALA A 183 10.91 28.75 -19.46
CA ALA A 183 11.35 27.37 -19.29
C ALA A 183 11.57 27.02 -17.81
N GLU A 184 12.16 27.92 -17.02
CA GLU A 184 12.32 27.74 -15.58
C GLU A 184 10.97 27.65 -14.86
N PHE A 185 10.04 28.56 -15.16
CA PHE A 185 8.68 28.54 -14.63
C PHE A 185 7.97 27.21 -14.96
N SER A 186 7.99 26.83 -16.23
CA SER A 186 7.36 25.60 -16.71
C SER A 186 7.93 24.36 -16.00
N LYS A 187 9.26 24.32 -15.82
CA LYS A 187 9.93 23.25 -15.08
C LYS A 187 9.48 23.21 -13.61
N LYS A 188 9.53 24.35 -12.90
CA LYS A 188 9.10 24.44 -11.49
C LYS A 188 7.63 24.06 -11.31
N LYS A 189 6.76 24.54 -12.19
CA LYS A 189 5.32 24.18 -12.19
C LYS A 189 5.10 22.70 -12.43
N ALA A 190 5.82 22.11 -13.39
CA ALA A 190 5.75 20.68 -13.68
C ALA A 190 6.23 19.82 -12.49
N GLU A 191 7.33 20.21 -11.84
CA GLU A 191 7.87 19.55 -10.65
C GLU A 191 6.86 19.63 -9.47
N ALA A 192 6.30 20.80 -9.19
CA ALA A 192 5.30 20.98 -8.14
C ALA A 192 4.04 20.14 -8.39
N ILE A 193 3.52 20.12 -9.63
CA ILE A 193 2.37 19.29 -10.01
C ILE A 193 2.68 17.80 -9.85
N LYS A 194 3.89 17.37 -10.23
CA LYS A 194 4.34 15.99 -10.07
C LYS A 194 4.34 15.60 -8.59
N THR A 195 4.99 16.38 -7.73
CA THR A 195 5.04 16.14 -6.28
C THR A 195 3.63 16.10 -5.68
N ARG A 196 2.76 17.04 -6.08
CA ARG A 196 1.36 17.08 -5.64
C ARG A 196 0.61 15.79 -5.98
N ASN A 197 0.77 15.28 -7.19
CA ASN A 197 0.11 14.05 -7.64
C ASN A 197 0.66 12.80 -6.92
N GLU A 198 1.97 12.75 -6.68
CA GLU A 198 2.62 11.68 -5.92
C GLU A 198 2.11 11.64 -4.48
N LEU A 199 2.12 12.78 -3.78
CA LEU A 199 1.59 12.92 -2.43
C LEU A 199 0.10 12.54 -2.35
N ASN A 200 -0.71 13.02 -3.30
CA ASN A 200 -2.14 12.68 -3.33
C ASN A 200 -2.38 11.17 -3.45
N SER A 201 -1.58 10.50 -4.27
CA SER A 201 -1.66 9.05 -4.49
C SER A 201 -1.30 8.28 -3.21
N LEU A 202 -0.20 8.67 -2.57
CA LEU A 202 0.24 8.07 -1.30
C LEU A 202 -0.75 8.33 -0.18
N TRP A 203 -1.29 9.55 -0.09
CA TRP A 203 -2.23 9.97 0.96
C TRP A 203 -3.56 9.23 0.85
N CYS A 204 -4.13 9.13 -0.36
CA CYS A 204 -5.32 8.32 -0.61
C CYS A 204 -5.09 6.85 -0.25
N TRP A 205 -3.91 6.32 -0.59
CA TRP A 205 -3.54 4.94 -0.28
C TRP A 205 -3.43 4.69 1.23
N MET A 206 -2.85 5.64 1.98
CA MET A 206 -2.81 5.61 3.45
C MET A 206 -4.22 5.65 4.04
N LYS A 207 -5.06 6.58 3.55
CA LYS A 207 -6.45 6.74 3.98
C LYS A 207 -7.26 5.46 3.82
N TYR A 208 -7.14 4.75 2.71
CA TYR A 208 -7.84 3.47 2.51
C TYR A 208 -7.49 2.44 3.58
N ARG A 209 -6.21 2.33 3.96
CA ARG A 209 -5.77 1.38 4.98
C ARG A 209 -6.29 1.75 6.36
N ILE A 210 -6.23 3.04 6.72
CA ILE A 210 -6.77 3.54 8.01
C ILE A 210 -8.27 3.28 8.09
N VAL A 211 -9.02 3.59 7.03
CA VAL A 211 -10.48 3.36 6.98
C VAL A 211 -10.81 1.87 7.11
N LEU A 212 -10.10 1.00 6.40
CA LEU A 212 -10.29 -0.45 6.51
C LEU A 212 -9.90 -0.97 7.90
N ALA A 213 -8.77 -0.53 8.46
CA ALA A 213 -8.33 -0.94 9.79
C ALA A 213 -9.31 -0.46 10.88
N ARG A 214 -9.89 0.74 10.75
CA ARG A 214 -10.98 1.23 11.62
C ARG A 214 -12.23 0.34 11.50
N HIS A 215 -12.64 0.00 10.28
CA HIS A 215 -13.78 -0.89 10.04
C HIS A 215 -13.62 -2.27 10.70
N PHE A 216 -12.40 -2.81 10.70
CA PHE A 216 -12.09 -4.14 11.23
C PHE A 216 -11.65 -4.18 12.71
N ARG A 217 -11.77 -3.08 13.47
CA ARG A 217 -11.49 -3.09 14.92
C ARG A 217 -12.31 -4.16 15.64
N GLY A 218 -11.72 -4.79 16.64
CA GLY A 218 -12.35 -5.88 17.40
C GLY A 218 -12.65 -7.17 16.61
N GLN A 219 -12.46 -7.21 15.30
CA GLN A 219 -12.79 -8.37 14.47
C GLN A 219 -11.58 -9.30 14.30
N THR A 220 -11.85 -10.60 14.14
CA THR A 220 -10.84 -11.57 13.70
C THR A 220 -10.82 -11.62 12.18
N LEU A 221 -9.63 -11.51 11.60
CA LEU A 221 -9.38 -11.41 10.17
C LEU A 221 -8.60 -12.62 9.67
N PHE A 222 -8.88 -13.03 8.46
CA PHE A 222 -8.16 -14.05 7.73
C PHE A 222 -7.78 -13.50 6.36
N PHE A 223 -6.53 -13.74 5.96
CA PHE A 223 -6.04 -13.30 4.67
C PHE A 223 -6.00 -14.50 3.73
N PRO A 224 -6.99 -14.70 2.86
CA PRO A 224 -6.93 -15.76 1.88
C PRO A 224 -5.76 -15.52 0.91
N HIS A 225 -5.08 -16.60 0.51
CA HIS A 225 -3.90 -16.53 -0.34
C HIS A 225 -4.12 -17.20 -1.71
N ASN A 226 -3.41 -16.69 -2.71
CA ASN A 226 -3.18 -17.33 -4.00
C ASN A 226 -1.67 -17.30 -4.32
N MET A 227 -1.27 -17.79 -5.49
CA MET A 227 0.14 -17.88 -5.89
C MET A 227 0.43 -17.19 -7.23
N ASP A 228 1.66 -16.74 -7.43
CA ASP A 228 2.17 -16.48 -8.78
C ASP A 228 2.54 -17.79 -9.51
N PHE A 229 2.88 -17.70 -10.80
CA PHE A 229 3.25 -18.85 -11.62
C PHE A 229 4.50 -19.63 -11.14
N ARG A 230 5.30 -19.05 -10.24
CA ARG A 230 6.49 -19.67 -9.64
C ARG A 230 6.18 -20.35 -8.31
N GLY A 231 4.96 -20.21 -7.80
CA GLY A 231 4.53 -20.75 -6.51
C GLY A 231 4.76 -19.82 -5.32
N ARG A 232 5.14 -18.55 -5.53
CA ARG A 232 5.19 -17.58 -4.42
C ARG A 232 3.77 -17.22 -4.00
N VAL A 233 3.53 -17.21 -2.70
CA VAL A 233 2.21 -17.03 -2.10
C VAL A 233 1.97 -15.56 -1.76
N TYR A 234 0.76 -15.06 -2.02
CA TYR A 234 0.37 -13.67 -1.76
C TYR A 234 -1.08 -13.61 -1.24
N PRO A 235 -1.36 -12.75 -0.23
CA PRO A 235 -2.72 -12.38 0.13
C PRO A 235 -3.50 -11.85 -1.07
N ILE A 236 -4.78 -12.16 -1.12
CA ILE A 236 -5.68 -11.63 -2.16
C ILE A 236 -6.01 -10.16 -1.90
N SER A 237 -6.18 -9.77 -0.64
CA SER A 237 -6.45 -8.37 -0.27
C SER A 237 -5.27 -7.47 -0.63
N PRO A 238 -5.44 -6.48 -1.52
CA PRO A 238 -4.36 -5.59 -1.93
C PRO A 238 -4.14 -4.44 -0.94
N TYR A 239 -5.18 -4.02 -0.23
CA TYR A 239 -5.16 -2.82 0.61
C TYR A 239 -4.50 -3.06 1.96
N LEU A 240 -5.02 -4.05 2.69
CA LEU A 240 -4.59 -4.39 4.04
C LEU A 240 -4.11 -5.84 4.03
N SER A 241 -2.83 -6.07 4.29
CA SER A 241 -2.28 -7.40 4.54
C SER A 241 -0.89 -7.32 5.16
N HIS A 242 -0.48 -8.37 5.85
CA HIS A 242 0.85 -8.48 6.48
C HIS A 242 2.02 -8.51 5.48
N MET A 243 1.77 -8.67 4.17
CA MET A 243 2.79 -8.54 3.12
C MET A 243 3.01 -7.11 2.65
N GLY A 244 2.24 -6.15 3.17
CA GLY A 244 2.44 -4.73 2.88
C GLY A 244 3.74 -4.16 3.45
N ASP A 245 3.82 -2.83 3.40
CA ASP A 245 4.88 -2.04 4.03
C ASP A 245 4.78 -2.05 5.56
N ASP A 246 5.63 -1.26 6.20
CA ASP A 246 5.74 -1.21 7.67
C ASP A 246 4.42 -0.84 8.34
N VAL A 247 3.71 0.17 7.81
CA VAL A 247 2.39 0.59 8.31
C VAL A 247 1.39 -0.56 8.32
N ASN A 248 1.32 -1.33 7.24
CA ASN A 248 0.42 -2.49 7.19
C ASN A 248 0.81 -3.58 8.20
N ARG A 249 2.11 -3.76 8.47
CA ARG A 249 2.61 -4.77 9.42
C ARG A 249 2.40 -4.34 10.86
N CYS A 250 2.60 -3.07 11.20
CA CYS A 250 2.51 -2.59 12.58
C CYS A 250 1.06 -2.56 13.11
N ILE A 251 0.08 -2.31 12.23
CA ILE A 251 -1.35 -2.32 12.56
C ILE A 251 -1.98 -3.72 12.57
N LEU A 252 -1.21 -4.78 12.28
CA LEU A 252 -1.68 -6.17 12.30
C LEU A 252 -0.94 -6.99 13.35
N LYS A 253 -1.68 -7.81 14.09
CA LYS A 253 -1.12 -8.80 15.03
C LYS A 253 -1.89 -10.11 14.96
N PHE A 254 -1.28 -11.20 15.43
CA PHE A 254 -2.00 -12.47 15.55
C PHE A 254 -3.20 -12.32 16.49
N ALA A 255 -4.36 -12.85 16.08
CA ALA A 255 -5.56 -12.80 16.92
C ALA A 255 -5.44 -13.73 18.14
N LYS A 256 -4.77 -14.86 17.95
CA LYS A 256 -4.57 -15.88 18.98
C LYS A 256 -3.22 -15.65 19.68
N GLY A 257 -3.27 -15.17 20.92
CA GLY A 257 -2.10 -15.09 21.78
C GLY A 257 -1.53 -16.46 22.14
N ARG A 258 -0.26 -16.49 22.52
CA ARG A 258 0.46 -17.66 23.07
C ARG A 258 1.24 -17.21 24.31
N PRO A 259 1.32 -18.03 25.36
CA PRO A 259 2.17 -17.72 26.51
C PRO A 259 3.63 -17.65 26.06
N LEU A 260 4.40 -16.71 26.62
CA LEU A 260 5.80 -16.47 26.23
C LEU A 260 6.72 -17.64 26.60
N GLY A 261 6.46 -18.30 27.73
CA GLY A 261 7.38 -19.29 28.31
C GLY A 261 8.75 -18.69 28.64
N ASP A 262 9.73 -19.56 28.88
CA ASP A 262 11.03 -19.17 29.45
C ASP A 262 11.86 -18.25 28.54
N ARG A 263 11.64 -18.34 27.23
CA ARG A 263 12.44 -17.60 26.23
C ARG A 263 11.64 -16.62 25.39
N GLY A 264 10.32 -16.51 25.57
CA GLY A 264 9.49 -15.66 24.73
C GLY A 264 9.85 -14.18 24.85
N LEU A 265 10.09 -13.69 26.07
CA LEU A 265 10.53 -12.30 26.29
C LEU A 265 11.89 -12.02 25.64
N LEU A 266 12.83 -12.96 25.76
CA LEU A 266 14.15 -12.87 25.11
C LEU A 266 14.02 -12.72 23.59
N TRP A 267 13.13 -13.49 22.95
CA TRP A 267 12.88 -13.41 21.52
C TRP A 267 12.21 -12.09 21.12
N LEU A 268 11.30 -11.55 21.95
CA LEU A 268 10.67 -10.25 21.70
C LEU A 268 11.69 -9.10 21.79
N LYS A 269 12.57 -9.12 22.79
CA LYS A 269 13.68 -8.15 22.91
C LYS A 269 14.60 -8.19 21.69
N LEU A 270 15.00 -9.40 21.28
CA LEU A 270 15.79 -9.59 20.06
C LEU A 270 15.05 -9.10 18.80
N HIS A 271 13.75 -9.37 18.70
CA HIS A 271 12.93 -8.90 17.59
C HIS A 271 12.88 -7.37 17.52
N CYS A 272 12.64 -6.70 18.65
CA CYS A 272 12.64 -5.24 18.74
C CYS A 272 13.99 -4.65 18.27
N ILE A 273 15.13 -5.15 18.78
CA ILE A 273 16.45 -4.70 18.32
C ILE A 273 16.69 -4.98 16.85
N ASN A 274 16.25 -6.13 16.32
CA ASN A 274 16.40 -6.44 14.90
C ASN A 274 15.64 -5.43 14.01
N LEU A 275 14.48 -4.95 14.46
CA LEU A 275 13.67 -3.98 13.73
C LEU A 275 14.35 -2.60 13.63
N THR A 276 15.20 -2.23 14.59
CA THR A 276 15.97 -0.96 14.51
C THR A 276 16.92 -0.92 13.31
N GLY A 277 17.34 -2.09 12.80
CA GLY A 277 18.29 -2.19 11.70
C GLY A 277 19.73 -1.75 12.01
N LYS A 278 20.03 -1.29 13.23
CA LYS A 278 21.33 -0.73 13.63
C LYS A 278 22.41 -1.78 13.87
N MET A 279 22.03 -3.02 14.18
CA MET A 279 22.94 -4.09 14.62
C MET A 279 23.00 -5.29 13.66
N LYS A 280 22.84 -5.06 12.35
CA LYS A 280 22.73 -6.15 11.35
C LYS A 280 23.97 -7.06 11.29
N ARG A 281 25.15 -6.54 11.63
CA ARG A 281 26.44 -7.27 11.60
C ARG A 281 26.78 -7.94 12.94
N ASP A 282 26.05 -7.60 14.00
CA ASP A 282 26.31 -8.09 15.34
C ASP A 282 25.75 -9.48 15.56
N SER A 283 26.40 -10.20 16.48
CA SER A 283 25.93 -11.51 16.95
C SER A 283 24.61 -11.39 17.72
N ILE A 284 23.85 -12.48 17.79
CA ILE A 284 22.61 -12.53 18.60
C ILE A 284 22.88 -12.16 20.06
N LYS A 285 24.03 -12.60 20.61
CA LYS A 285 24.43 -12.27 21.99
C LYS A 285 24.57 -10.77 22.19
N ASN A 286 25.25 -10.07 21.29
CA ASN A 286 25.45 -8.62 21.38
C ASN A 286 24.14 -7.86 21.22
N ARG A 287 23.26 -8.29 20.32
CA ARG A 287 21.92 -7.70 20.15
C ARG A 287 21.06 -7.83 21.41
N LEU A 288 21.15 -8.97 22.10
CA LEU A 288 20.43 -9.18 23.36
C LEU A 288 20.97 -8.28 24.47
N ILE A 289 22.30 -8.12 24.58
CA ILE A 289 22.90 -7.19 25.54
C ILE A 289 22.42 -5.75 25.27
N ALA A 290 22.43 -5.32 24.01
CA ALA A 290 21.92 -4.01 23.61
C ALA A 290 20.42 -3.87 23.92
N ALA A 291 19.61 -4.91 23.71
CA ALA A 291 18.20 -4.90 24.04
C ALA A 291 17.94 -4.66 25.54
N GLU A 292 18.77 -5.23 26.41
CA GLU A 292 18.69 -4.98 27.86
C GLU A 292 19.13 -3.55 28.21
N GLN A 293 20.18 -3.03 27.56
CA GLN A 293 20.68 -1.68 27.80
C GLN A 293 19.70 -0.58 27.36
N GLN A 294 18.88 -0.85 26.34
CA GLN A 294 17.89 0.09 25.80
C GLN A 294 16.48 -0.18 26.32
N LEU A 295 16.32 -1.01 27.35
CA LEU A 295 15.00 -1.40 27.83
C LEU A 295 14.17 -0.21 28.31
N ASP A 296 14.81 0.76 28.96
CA ASP A 296 14.14 1.98 29.44
C ASP A 296 13.62 2.82 28.27
N ASP A 297 14.44 3.05 27.23
CA ASP A 297 14.02 3.75 26.00
C ASP A 297 12.84 3.05 25.30
N MET A 298 12.84 1.71 25.28
CA MET A 298 11.75 0.92 24.70
C MET A 298 10.44 1.09 25.49
N VAL A 299 10.52 1.12 26.82
CA VAL A 299 9.37 1.31 27.71
C VAL A 299 8.83 2.73 27.56
N ASP A 300 9.72 3.72 27.50
CA ASP A 300 9.32 5.11 27.28
C ASP A 300 8.63 5.29 25.92
N SER A 301 9.24 4.79 24.83
CA SER A 301 8.64 4.83 23.49
C SER A 301 7.26 4.13 23.43
N ALA A 302 7.02 3.11 24.27
CA ALA A 302 5.74 2.42 24.33
C ALA A 302 4.67 3.22 25.10
N ASN A 303 5.07 4.00 26.10
CA ASN A 303 4.18 4.81 26.93
C ASN A 303 3.91 6.20 26.31
N HIS A 304 4.92 6.78 25.66
CA HIS A 304 4.92 8.13 25.09
C HIS A 304 5.36 8.08 23.61
N PRO A 305 4.57 7.46 22.71
CA PRO A 305 4.99 7.19 21.34
C PRO A 305 5.19 8.45 20.47
N LEU A 306 4.66 9.61 20.88
CA LEU A 306 4.72 10.86 20.13
C LEU A 306 5.29 12.04 20.94
N ASP A 307 5.40 11.90 22.26
CA ASP A 307 5.70 12.97 23.22
C ASP A 307 6.76 12.60 24.27
N GLY A 308 7.45 11.46 24.10
CA GLY A 308 8.60 11.04 24.92
C GLY A 308 9.90 11.76 24.61
#